data_AF-A0A830DK18-F1
#
_entry.id   AF-A0A830DK18-F1
#
_cell.length_a   1.000
_cell.length_b   1.000
_cell.length_c   1.000
_cell.angle_alpha   90.00
_cell.angle_beta   90.00
_cell.angle_gamma   90.00
#
_symmetry.space_group_name_H-M   'P 1'
#
loop_
_entity.id
_entity.type
_entity.pdbx_description
1 polymer ?
#
loop_
_entity_poly.entity_id
_entity_poly.type
_entity_poly.pdbx_seq_one_letter_code
_entity_poly.pdbx_strand_id
1 'polypeptide(L)'
;MLCRGVPPSPRSDHAAAVHADRYLLIFGGGSHATCFNDLHVLDLQTMEWSRPTQQGEIPSPRAGHAGVTIGENWFIVGGGDNKSGVSETVVLNMSTLVWSVVTTVQGRVPLASEGSSLVLSSYSGEDILVSFGGYNGRYNNEVNVLKPSHKSSLQSKMVEATVPDSVSAVQNVTNATRDVESEFERGHKEKVRETVMDNIDGDPKVEETNDRLLAALKAEKEQLESSLTTEKMQTLKLKQELMDAETRNTDLYKELQSVRGQLAAEQSRCFKLEVDVAELRQKQQTMDTLQKELEILQRQKSASEQAALSAKQRQSSSGVWGWLAGTPPSEEVGNA
;
A
#
# COMPACT_ATOMS: atom_id res chain seq x y z
N MET A 1 16.31 -16.83 18.63
CA MET A 1 15.52 -16.53 19.84
C MET A 1 14.06 -16.87 19.58
N LEU A 2 13.32 -17.35 20.58
CA LEU A 2 11.87 -17.53 20.51
C LEU A 2 11.21 -16.36 21.25
N CYS A 3 10.42 -15.55 20.55
CA CYS A 3 9.66 -14.47 21.18
C CYS A 3 8.42 -15.04 21.89
N ARG A 4 7.95 -14.35 22.93
CA ARG A 4 6.74 -14.68 23.71
C ARG A 4 5.70 -13.57 23.61
N GLY A 5 4.53 -13.74 24.24
CA GLY A 5 3.49 -12.71 24.30
C GLY A 5 2.55 -12.71 23.09
N VAL A 6 1.98 -11.54 22.76
CA VAL A 6 0.99 -11.37 21.67
C VAL A 6 1.63 -10.66 20.47
N PRO A 7 2.21 -11.39 19.50
CA PRO A 7 2.80 -10.79 18.31
C PRO A 7 1.74 -10.17 17.39
N PRO A 8 2.14 -9.24 16.50
CA PRO A 8 1.26 -8.75 15.43
C PRO A 8 0.86 -9.87 14.47
N SER A 9 -0.33 -9.74 13.88
CA SER A 9 -0.75 -10.57 12.74
C SER A 9 0.20 -10.39 11.54
N PRO A 10 0.37 -11.42 10.67
CA PRO A 10 1.12 -11.27 9.42
C PRO A 10 0.60 -10.11 8.58
N ARG A 11 1.50 -9.23 8.14
CA ARG A 11 1.19 -7.96 7.49
C ARG A 11 2.34 -7.43 6.63
N SER A 12 2.00 -6.69 5.58
CA SER A 12 2.93 -5.86 4.80
C SER A 12 2.79 -4.37 5.17
N ASP A 13 3.69 -3.53 4.67
CA ASP A 13 3.51 -2.06 4.60
C ASP A 13 3.15 -1.38 5.94
N HIS A 14 3.70 -1.93 7.03
CA HIS A 14 3.66 -1.38 8.39
C HIS A 14 4.87 -0.47 8.61
N ALA A 15 4.75 0.50 9.52
CA ALA A 15 5.93 1.21 10.01
C ALA A 15 6.49 0.51 11.26
N ALA A 16 7.82 0.62 11.43
CA ALA A 16 8.55 0.16 12.60
C ALA A 16 9.46 1.28 13.14
N ALA A 17 9.63 1.32 14.46
CA ALA A 17 10.59 2.20 15.12
C ALA A 17 11.24 1.49 16.32
N VAL A 18 12.46 1.89 16.66
CA VAL A 18 13.13 1.48 17.90
C VAL A 18 13.18 2.67 18.85
N HIS A 19 12.76 2.45 20.09
CA HIS A 19 12.80 3.43 21.17
C HIS A 19 13.71 2.95 22.32
N ALA A 20 14.51 3.88 22.86
CA ALA A 20 15.43 3.66 23.97
C ALA A 20 16.32 2.41 23.83
N ASP A 21 16.72 2.08 22.59
CA ASP A 21 17.50 0.88 22.20
C ASP A 21 16.96 -0.47 22.71
N ARG A 22 15.69 -0.50 23.14
CA ARG A 22 15.07 -1.65 23.81
C ARG A 22 13.70 -2.01 23.26
N TYR A 23 12.89 -1.05 22.84
CA TYR A 23 11.51 -1.30 22.45
C TYR A 23 11.37 -1.18 20.93
N LEU A 24 11.06 -2.29 20.26
CA LEU A 24 10.66 -2.30 18.86
C LEU A 24 9.14 -2.09 18.79
N LEU A 25 8.71 -0.94 18.28
CA LEU A 25 7.31 -0.60 18.02
C LEU A 25 6.97 -0.97 16.58
N ILE A 26 5.82 -1.62 16.39
CA ILE A 26 5.22 -1.94 15.08
C ILE A 26 3.83 -1.32 15.05
N PHE A 27 3.54 -0.52 14.02
CA PHE A 27 2.23 0.14 13.86
C PHE A 27 1.61 -0.13 12.48
N GLY A 28 0.30 -0.40 12.49
CA GLY A 28 -0.52 -0.50 11.30
C GLY A 28 -0.06 -1.58 10.31
N GLY A 29 -0.16 -1.30 9.02
CA GLY A 29 0.13 -2.23 7.93
C GLY A 29 -1.12 -2.91 7.37
N GLY A 30 -0.92 -3.72 6.33
CA GLY A 30 -2.00 -4.34 5.56
C GLY A 30 -1.92 -5.86 5.53
N SER A 31 -3.08 -6.47 5.35
CA SER A 31 -3.27 -7.84 4.85
C SER A 31 -4.18 -7.76 3.62
N HIS A 32 -4.34 -8.86 2.87
CA HIS A 32 -5.21 -8.87 1.68
C HIS A 32 -6.67 -8.43 1.93
N ALA A 33 -7.15 -8.49 3.17
CA ALA A 33 -8.55 -8.20 3.53
C ALA A 33 -8.73 -6.93 4.39
N THR A 34 -7.69 -6.45 5.07
CA THR A 34 -7.83 -5.34 6.04
C THR A 34 -6.51 -4.63 6.32
N CYS A 35 -6.60 -3.33 6.57
CA CYS A 35 -5.52 -2.54 7.16
C CYS A 35 -5.68 -2.51 8.69
N PHE A 36 -4.58 -2.36 9.41
CA PHE A 36 -4.55 -2.34 10.87
C PHE A 36 -4.26 -0.92 11.40
N ASN A 37 -4.67 -0.65 12.64
CA ASN A 37 -4.21 0.49 13.47
C ASN A 37 -3.81 0.03 14.87
N ASP A 38 -3.41 -1.23 15.03
CA ASP A 38 -2.85 -1.71 16.28
C ASP A 38 -1.38 -1.29 16.43
N LEU A 39 -1.00 -1.06 17.68
CA LEU A 39 0.38 -0.87 18.10
C LEU A 39 0.82 -2.14 18.83
N HIS A 40 1.91 -2.74 18.37
CA HIS A 40 2.60 -3.83 19.06
C HIS A 40 3.98 -3.37 19.50
N VAL A 41 4.43 -3.84 20.67
CA VAL A 41 5.74 -3.51 21.22
C VAL A 41 6.46 -4.80 21.63
N LEU A 42 7.62 -5.04 21.03
CA LEU A 42 8.56 -6.09 21.45
C LEU A 42 9.62 -5.46 22.34
N ASP A 43 9.72 -5.93 23.58
CA ASP A 43 10.89 -5.66 24.42
C ASP A 43 12.04 -6.57 23.95
N LEU A 44 13.07 -5.96 23.36
CA LEU A 44 14.24 -6.64 22.79
C LEU A 44 15.15 -7.25 23.87
N GLN A 45 14.98 -6.88 25.15
CA GLN A 45 15.73 -7.47 26.26
C GLN A 45 15.08 -8.76 26.76
N THR A 46 13.75 -8.80 26.87
CA THR A 46 13.00 -9.98 27.33
C THR A 46 12.52 -10.89 26.18
N MET A 47 12.53 -10.38 24.94
CA MET A 47 11.92 -10.97 23.76
C MET A 47 10.41 -11.23 23.92
N GLU A 48 9.71 -10.35 24.62
CA GLU A 48 8.26 -10.44 24.88
C GLU A 48 7.46 -9.38 24.13
N TRP A 49 6.44 -9.82 23.40
CA TRP A 49 5.48 -8.99 22.70
C TRP A 49 4.31 -8.57 23.59
N SER A 50 4.04 -7.28 23.60
CA SER A 50 2.84 -6.69 24.19
C SER A 50 2.03 -5.93 23.15
N ARG A 51 0.74 -5.73 23.43
CA ARG A 51 -0.17 -4.89 22.65
C ARG A 51 -0.74 -3.82 23.60
N PRO A 52 -0.04 -2.70 23.82
CA PRO A 52 -0.46 -1.69 24.79
C PRO A 52 -1.77 -1.02 24.39
N THR A 53 -2.51 -0.54 25.39
CA THR A 53 -3.69 0.30 25.18
C THR A 53 -3.25 1.65 24.61
N GLN A 54 -3.69 1.96 23.40
CA GLN A 54 -3.41 3.23 22.73
C GLN A 54 -4.25 4.36 23.34
N GLN A 55 -3.67 5.55 23.41
CA GLN A 55 -4.28 6.75 24.03
C GLN A 55 -4.17 7.96 23.10
N GLY A 56 -4.98 8.99 23.35
CA GLY A 56 -5.01 10.20 22.53
C GLY A 56 -5.78 10.03 21.22
N GLU A 57 -5.34 10.72 20.17
CA GLU A 57 -5.96 10.71 18.85
C GLU A 57 -5.52 9.47 18.05
N ILE A 58 -6.11 8.31 18.39
CA ILE A 58 -5.74 7.01 17.80
C ILE A 58 -5.94 7.05 16.28
N PRO A 59 -4.90 6.80 15.46
CA PRO A 59 -5.01 6.93 14.01
C PRO A 59 -5.94 5.88 13.39
N SER A 60 -6.54 6.24 12.27
CA SER A 60 -7.28 5.31 11.41
C SER A 60 -6.40 4.16 10.88
N PRO A 61 -6.99 2.97 10.59
CA PRO A 61 -6.30 1.86 9.95
C PRO A 61 -5.60 2.25 8.66
N ARG A 62 -4.32 1.90 8.53
CA ARG A 62 -3.49 2.31 7.39
C ARG A 62 -2.34 1.36 7.06
N ALA A 63 -2.13 1.13 5.78
CA ALA A 63 -0.96 0.49 5.19
C ALA A 63 -0.18 1.50 4.33
N GLY A 64 1.08 1.22 4.02
CA GLY A 64 1.91 2.04 3.11
C GLY A 64 2.27 3.43 3.64
N HIS A 65 2.19 3.63 4.95
CA HIS A 65 2.59 4.88 5.60
C HIS A 65 4.10 4.89 5.88
N ALA A 66 4.69 6.08 5.87
CA ALA A 66 6.10 6.28 6.19
C ALA A 66 6.26 6.77 7.64
N GLY A 67 7.34 6.37 8.32
CA GLY A 67 7.58 6.73 9.71
C GLY A 67 9.02 7.13 10.01
N VAL A 68 9.23 8.13 10.86
CA VAL A 68 10.56 8.57 11.32
C VAL A 68 10.52 9.14 12.73
N THR A 69 11.59 8.95 13.49
CA THR A 69 11.69 9.34 14.91
C THR A 69 12.47 10.65 15.09
N ILE A 70 12.01 11.49 16.03
CA ILE A 70 12.68 12.69 16.51
C ILE A 70 12.62 12.67 18.04
N GLY A 71 13.72 12.26 18.68
CA GLY A 71 13.75 12.02 20.12
C GLY A 71 12.68 11.01 20.56
N GLU A 72 11.82 11.45 21.48
CA GLU A 72 10.71 10.64 22.04
C GLU A 72 9.52 10.45 21.08
N ASN A 73 9.50 11.18 19.95
CA ASN A 73 8.33 11.28 19.09
C ASN A 73 8.54 10.48 17.78
N TRP A 74 7.57 9.64 17.43
CA TRP A 74 7.53 8.91 16.17
C TRP A 74 6.46 9.50 15.25
N PHE A 75 6.89 10.18 14.19
CA PHE A 75 6.03 10.81 13.20
C PHE A 75 5.65 9.80 12.13
N ILE A 76 4.36 9.71 11.80
CA ILE A 76 3.80 8.87 10.75
C ILE A 76 3.08 9.75 9.72
N VAL A 77 3.43 9.58 8.44
CA VAL A 77 2.89 10.35 7.30
C VAL A 77 2.22 9.42 6.30
N GLY A 78 1.03 9.81 5.84
CA GLY A 78 0.31 9.14 4.76
C GLY A 78 -0.17 7.73 5.10
N GLY A 79 -0.05 6.85 4.10
CA GLY A 79 -0.70 5.55 4.03
C GLY A 79 -2.21 5.66 3.76
N GLY A 80 -2.88 4.51 3.69
CA GLY A 80 -4.30 4.43 3.35
C GLY A 80 -4.93 3.10 3.71
N ASP A 81 -6.24 3.02 3.48
CA ASP A 81 -6.92 1.74 3.27
C ASP A 81 -7.20 1.55 1.76
N ASN A 82 -7.77 0.40 1.39
CA ASN A 82 -8.11 0.08 -0.01
C ASN A 82 -9.16 1.02 -0.66
N LYS A 83 -9.63 2.06 0.05
CA LYS A 83 -10.61 3.06 -0.43
C LYS A 83 -10.01 4.46 -0.54
N SER A 84 -9.14 4.84 0.39
CA SER A 84 -8.58 6.19 0.49
C SER A 84 -7.26 6.27 1.27
N GLY A 85 -6.34 7.09 0.76
CA GLY A 85 -5.20 7.58 1.53
C GLY A 85 -5.63 8.53 2.65
N VAL A 86 -4.88 8.56 3.75
CA VAL A 86 -5.23 9.33 4.96
C VAL A 86 -4.58 10.71 4.96
N SER A 87 -5.40 11.73 5.18
CA SER A 87 -5.02 13.15 5.25
C SER A 87 -4.21 13.59 6.48
N GLU A 88 -4.05 12.72 7.48
CA GLU A 88 -3.51 13.08 8.80
C GLU A 88 -2.06 12.62 8.92
N THR A 89 -1.17 13.59 9.21
CA THR A 89 0.15 13.30 9.78
C THR A 89 -0.01 13.23 11.30
N VAL A 90 0.36 12.10 11.88
CA VAL A 90 0.20 11.82 13.31
C VAL A 90 1.56 11.62 13.97
N VAL A 91 1.61 11.79 15.29
CA VAL A 91 2.80 11.54 16.11
C VAL A 91 2.44 10.68 17.31
N LEU A 92 3.25 9.66 17.59
CA LEU A 92 3.22 8.90 18.84
C LEU A 92 4.35 9.38 19.73
N ASN A 93 4.05 9.80 20.96
CA ASN A 93 5.09 9.86 21.98
C ASN A 93 5.38 8.44 22.47
N MET A 94 6.60 7.94 22.22
CA MET A 94 6.97 6.54 22.46
C MET A 94 7.12 6.22 23.95
N SER A 95 7.45 7.21 24.78
CA SER A 95 7.51 7.08 26.25
C SER A 95 6.13 6.98 26.91
N THR A 96 5.13 7.76 26.45
CA THR A 96 3.79 7.79 27.07
C THR A 96 2.74 6.97 26.33
N LEU A 97 3.03 6.54 25.10
CA LEU A 97 2.12 5.85 24.18
C LEU A 97 0.83 6.63 23.88
N VAL A 98 0.97 7.96 23.81
CA VAL A 98 -0.11 8.90 23.44
C VAL A 98 0.07 9.38 22.01
N TRP A 99 -0.98 9.25 21.20
CA TRP A 99 -1.08 9.78 19.84
C TRP A 99 -1.59 11.22 19.81
N SER A 100 -1.14 11.99 18.84
CA SER A 100 -1.66 13.33 18.53
C SER A 100 -1.59 13.61 17.02
N VAL A 101 -2.51 14.41 16.50
CA VAL A 101 -2.48 14.89 15.11
C VAL A 101 -1.55 16.10 15.01
N VAL A 102 -0.57 16.03 14.11
CA VAL A 102 0.38 17.12 13.85
C VAL A 102 -0.18 18.11 12.83
N THR A 103 -0.79 17.59 11.77
CA THR A 103 -1.46 18.37 10.73
C THR A 103 -2.40 17.50 9.90
N THR A 104 -3.44 18.11 9.34
CA THR A 104 -4.41 17.47 8.45
C THR A 104 -4.50 18.24 7.15
N VAL A 105 -4.25 17.57 6.03
CA VAL A 105 -4.26 18.17 4.70
C VAL A 105 -5.54 17.81 3.92
N GLN A 106 -6.16 18.76 3.24
CA GLN A 106 -7.41 18.51 2.51
C GLN A 106 -7.19 18.27 1.01
N GLY A 107 -8.00 17.37 0.44
CA GLY A 107 -7.95 16.99 -0.97
C GLY A 107 -6.90 15.92 -1.31
N ARG A 108 -6.77 15.61 -2.61
CA ARG A 108 -5.84 14.59 -3.12
C ARG A 108 -4.41 15.15 -3.28
N VAL A 109 -3.71 15.25 -2.15
CA VAL A 109 -2.36 15.81 -2.03
C VAL A 109 -1.29 14.73 -1.76
N PRO A 110 -0.01 14.97 -2.10
CA PRO A 110 1.08 14.01 -1.89
C PRO A 110 1.15 13.38 -0.49
N LEU A 111 0.94 14.17 0.56
CA LEU A 111 1.02 13.71 1.95
C LEU A 111 -0.07 12.69 2.35
N ALA A 112 -1.13 12.55 1.55
CA ALA A 112 -2.19 11.55 1.71
C ALA A 112 -2.02 10.37 0.72
N SER A 113 -0.77 9.92 0.54
CA SER A 113 -0.41 8.83 -0.37
C SER A 113 0.12 7.61 0.38
N GLU A 114 -0.01 6.43 -0.23
CA GLU A 114 0.68 5.21 0.19
C GLU A 114 2.04 5.10 -0.54
N GLY A 115 3.01 4.40 0.06
CA GLY A 115 4.30 4.12 -0.57
C GLY A 115 5.23 5.34 -0.71
N SER A 116 4.95 6.45 -0.02
CA SER A 116 5.88 7.57 0.09
C SER A 116 7.11 7.20 0.94
N SER A 117 8.24 7.84 0.65
CA SER A 117 9.42 7.83 1.53
C SER A 117 9.39 9.04 2.45
N LEU A 118 9.90 8.90 3.68
CA LEU A 118 10.03 9.98 4.68
C LEU A 118 11.41 9.91 5.31
N VAL A 119 12.10 11.04 5.39
CA VAL A 119 13.42 11.17 6.04
C VAL A 119 13.46 12.37 6.97
N LEU A 120 14.26 12.27 8.03
CA LEU A 120 14.65 13.39 8.87
C LEU A 120 15.87 14.08 8.25
N SER A 121 15.84 15.42 8.23
CA SER A 121 16.98 16.26 7.88
C SER A 121 17.04 17.45 8.84
N SER A 122 18.14 18.20 8.83
CA SER A 122 18.28 19.45 9.57
C SER A 122 18.55 20.59 8.61
N TYR A 123 17.83 21.71 8.77
CA TYR A 123 17.99 22.90 7.95
C TYR A 123 17.97 24.15 8.85
N SER A 124 19.03 24.96 8.78
CA SER A 124 19.23 26.14 9.62
C SER A 124 19.10 25.88 11.14
N GLY A 125 19.52 24.68 11.59
CA GLY A 125 19.45 24.27 12.99
C GLY A 125 18.06 23.82 13.46
N GLU A 126 17.08 23.68 12.55
CA GLU A 126 15.77 23.11 12.82
C GLU A 126 15.64 21.74 12.15
N ASP A 127 15.03 20.79 12.86
CA ASP A 127 14.65 19.49 12.30
C ASP A 127 13.52 19.67 11.28
N ILE A 128 13.67 19.03 10.13
CA ILE A 128 12.67 19.02 9.05
C ILE A 128 12.40 17.58 8.60
N LEU A 129 11.13 17.31 8.37
CA LEU A 129 10.63 16.06 7.80
C LEU A 129 10.50 16.27 6.30
N VAL A 130 11.23 15.48 5.51
CA VAL A 130 11.20 15.55 4.04
C VAL A 130 10.56 14.27 3.50
N SER A 131 9.48 14.39 2.73
CA SER A 131 8.85 13.27 2.05
C SER A 131 8.87 13.41 0.53
N PHE A 132 8.95 12.27 -0.15
CA PHE A 132 8.98 12.18 -1.60
C PHE A 132 8.27 10.90 -2.06
N GLY A 133 7.68 10.93 -3.24
CA GLY A 133 7.05 9.75 -3.83
C GLY A 133 5.66 9.43 -3.28
N GLY A 134 5.19 8.25 -3.64
CA GLY A 134 3.90 7.69 -3.23
C GLY A 134 2.82 7.76 -4.30
N TYR A 135 1.70 7.10 -4.00
CA TYR A 135 0.55 6.95 -4.88
C TYR A 135 -0.76 7.29 -4.15
N ASN A 136 -1.63 8.06 -4.79
CA ASN A 136 -3.01 8.31 -4.33
C ASN A 136 -4.02 8.28 -5.49
N GLY A 137 -3.84 7.31 -6.40
CA GLY A 137 -4.49 7.27 -7.71
C GLY A 137 -3.79 8.11 -8.78
N ARG A 138 -2.68 8.76 -8.42
CA ARG A 138 -1.61 9.23 -9.32
C ARG A 138 -0.27 9.03 -8.62
N TYR A 139 0.78 8.65 -9.35
CA TYR A 139 2.14 8.68 -8.82
C TYR A 139 2.56 10.14 -8.56
N ASN A 140 3.33 10.36 -7.49
CA ASN A 140 3.80 11.69 -7.11
C ASN A 140 5.33 11.79 -7.15
N ASN A 141 5.86 12.94 -7.57
CA ASN A 141 7.28 13.25 -7.62
C ASN A 141 7.60 14.63 -7.00
N GLU A 142 6.68 15.19 -6.21
CA GLU A 142 6.86 16.44 -5.48
C GLU A 142 7.59 16.16 -4.16
N VAL A 143 8.53 17.05 -3.80
CA VAL A 143 9.19 17.03 -2.49
C VAL A 143 8.35 17.86 -1.52
N ASN A 144 7.93 17.25 -0.41
CA ASN A 144 7.16 17.91 0.63
C ASN A 144 8.04 18.07 1.87
N VAL A 145 7.97 19.23 2.53
CA VAL A 145 8.76 19.54 3.73
C VAL A 145 7.83 19.98 4.85
N LEU A 146 7.85 19.26 5.97
CA LEU A 146 7.12 19.59 7.19
C LEU A 146 8.13 19.99 8.27
N LYS A 147 7.91 21.15 8.91
CA LYS A 147 8.63 21.54 10.11
C LYS A 147 7.84 21.11 11.35
N PRO A 148 8.22 20.01 12.04
CA PRO A 148 7.60 19.68 13.33
C PRO A 148 7.93 20.79 14.33
N SER A 149 6.95 21.21 15.12
CA SER A 149 7.09 22.28 16.13
C SER A 149 7.95 21.89 17.35
N HIS A 150 8.49 20.67 17.37
CA HIS A 150 9.37 20.16 18.41
C HIS A 150 10.85 20.38 18.04
N LYS A 151 11.53 21.23 18.82
CA LYS A 151 12.98 21.41 18.71
C LYS A 151 13.70 20.16 19.25
N SER A 152 14.47 19.50 18.38
CA SER A 152 15.42 18.46 18.79
C SER A 152 16.57 19.05 19.61
N SER A 153 17.07 18.29 20.56
CA SER A 153 18.21 18.64 21.42
C SER A 153 19.56 18.15 20.87
N LEU A 154 19.59 17.62 19.65
CA LEU A 154 20.79 17.05 19.03
C LEU A 154 21.75 18.15 18.53
N GLN A 155 22.49 18.76 19.46
CA GLN A 155 23.66 19.58 19.14
C GLN A 155 24.81 18.72 18.59
N SER A 156 24.90 18.58 17.26
CA SER A 156 26.15 18.20 16.62
C SER A 156 27.01 19.45 16.34
N LYS A 157 28.14 19.55 17.04
CA LYS A 157 29.16 20.56 16.76
C LYS A 157 29.81 20.25 15.41
N MET A 158 29.79 21.19 14.47
CA MET A 158 30.93 21.40 13.57
C MET A 158 31.02 22.85 13.10
N VAL A 159 32.25 23.27 12.84
CA VAL A 159 32.68 24.68 12.87
C VAL A 159 32.23 25.48 11.65
N GLU A 160 31.80 26.69 11.95
CA GLU A 160 31.49 27.82 11.08
C GLU A 160 32.69 28.25 10.19
N ALA A 161 32.42 28.54 8.92
CA ALA A 161 33.30 29.32 8.06
C ALA A 161 32.45 30.30 7.23
N THR A 162 32.50 31.58 7.63
CA THR A 162 31.86 32.74 6.97
C THR A 162 32.49 32.97 5.59
N VAL A 163 31.82 33.58 4.59
CA VAL A 163 31.76 35.03 4.27
C VAL A 163 30.82 35.22 3.04
N PRO A 164 30.15 36.39 2.82
CA PRO A 164 28.86 36.47 2.10
C PRO A 164 28.87 37.30 0.79
N ASP A 165 27.65 37.69 0.34
CA ASP A 165 27.28 38.68 -0.69
C ASP A 165 27.49 38.26 -2.17
N SER A 166 26.64 38.57 -3.16
CA SER A 166 25.43 39.42 -3.29
C SER A 166 24.51 38.83 -4.42
N VAL A 167 23.42 39.40 -4.98
CA VAL A 167 22.91 40.79 -5.12
C VAL A 167 21.37 40.84 -5.30
N SER A 168 20.76 41.97 -4.90
CA SER A 168 19.56 42.67 -5.43
C SER A 168 18.36 41.94 -6.04
N ALA A 169 17.19 42.20 -5.45
CA ALA A 169 15.89 42.20 -6.15
C ALA A 169 15.70 43.47 -7.02
N VAL A 170 14.86 43.40 -8.05
CA VAL A 170 14.20 44.57 -8.68
C VAL A 170 12.74 44.21 -9.01
N GLN A 171 11.81 45.04 -8.57
CA GLN A 171 10.40 45.00 -8.99
C GLN A 171 10.24 45.70 -10.34
N ASN A 172 9.25 45.31 -11.15
CA ASN A 172 8.38 46.32 -11.74
C ASN A 172 7.00 45.79 -12.12
N VAL A 173 6.05 46.71 -12.14
CA VAL A 173 4.61 46.47 -12.27
C VAL A 173 4.14 46.76 -13.72
N THR A 174 2.89 46.41 -13.99
CA THR A 174 1.91 46.99 -14.94
C THR A 174 1.73 46.31 -16.31
N ASN A 175 0.50 45.81 -16.50
CA ASN A 175 -0.33 45.83 -17.72
C ASN A 175 0.18 45.12 -19.00
N ALA A 176 -0.67 44.58 -19.88
CA ALA A 176 -2.07 44.12 -19.77
C ALA A 176 -2.40 43.31 -21.05
N THR A 177 -3.47 42.50 -20.97
CA THR A 177 -4.33 42.05 -22.11
C THR A 177 -3.77 41.19 -23.26
N ARG A 178 -4.44 40.02 -23.42
CA ARG A 178 -4.87 39.37 -24.69
C ARG A 178 -3.82 38.54 -25.45
N ASP A 179 -4.01 37.22 -25.60
CA ASP A 179 -5.03 36.48 -26.41
C ASP A 179 -4.66 36.52 -27.92
N VAL A 180 -4.17 35.42 -28.55
CA VAL A 180 -4.96 34.28 -29.12
C VAL A 180 -5.59 34.70 -30.48
N GLU A 181 -5.50 34.00 -31.63
CA GLU A 181 -5.04 32.64 -32.01
C GLU A 181 -4.82 32.52 -33.54
N SER A 182 -4.34 31.34 -34.01
CA SER A 182 -4.57 30.75 -35.36
C SER A 182 -3.93 31.32 -36.64
N GLU A 183 -3.40 30.40 -37.47
CA GLU A 183 -3.21 30.55 -38.93
C GLU A 183 -4.49 30.16 -39.70
N PHE A 184 -4.60 30.56 -40.97
CA PHE A 184 -5.49 29.91 -41.94
C PHE A 184 -4.72 29.56 -43.23
N GLU A 185 -4.92 28.35 -43.76
CA GLU A 185 -4.23 27.87 -44.96
C GLU A 185 -5.16 27.70 -46.18
N ARG A 186 -4.62 28.05 -47.36
CA ARG A 186 -4.95 27.55 -48.71
C ARG A 186 -6.43 27.60 -49.18
N GLY A 187 -6.77 28.68 -49.88
CA GLY A 187 -6.38 28.86 -51.29
C GLY A 187 -7.30 28.34 -52.40
N HIS A 188 -7.40 29.11 -53.49
CA HIS A 188 -7.64 28.58 -54.83
C HIS A 188 -7.07 29.49 -55.94
N LYS A 189 -6.96 28.93 -57.15
CA LYS A 189 -6.38 29.58 -58.34
C LYS A 189 -7.31 30.63 -58.90
N GLU A 190 -6.76 31.75 -59.38
CA GLU A 190 -7.25 32.34 -60.62
C GLU A 190 -6.14 33.01 -61.43
N LYS A 191 -6.41 33.20 -62.72
CA LYS A 191 -5.46 33.53 -63.78
C LYS A 191 -6.10 34.62 -64.62
N VAL A 192 -5.46 35.78 -64.83
CA VAL A 192 -5.56 36.59 -66.08
C VAL A 192 -4.79 37.93 -66.02
N ARG A 193 -4.08 38.20 -67.12
CA ARG A 193 -3.63 39.48 -67.73
C ARG A 193 -2.86 40.54 -66.91
N GLU A 194 -1.61 40.66 -67.31
CA GLU A 194 -0.86 41.92 -67.46
C GLU A 194 -1.68 42.99 -68.22
N THR A 195 -1.77 44.19 -67.65
CA THR A 195 -2.29 45.41 -68.31
C THR A 195 -1.22 46.50 -68.24
N VAL A 196 -0.98 47.14 -69.39
CA VAL A 196 -0.01 48.22 -69.56
C VAL A 196 -0.41 49.44 -68.72
N MET A 197 0.59 50.13 -68.17
CA MET A 197 0.42 51.37 -67.43
C MET A 197 0.08 52.52 -68.39
N ASP A 198 -1.10 53.12 -68.22
CA ASP A 198 -1.39 54.48 -68.68
C ASP A 198 -1.48 55.40 -67.46
N ASN A 199 -0.71 56.50 -67.48
CA ASN A 199 -0.71 57.49 -66.41
C ASN A 199 -2.05 58.23 -66.37
N ILE A 200 -2.71 58.21 -65.21
CA ILE A 200 -3.81 59.12 -64.88
C ILE A 200 -3.35 59.95 -63.67
N ASP A 201 -3.56 61.26 -63.76
CA ASP A 201 -3.25 62.22 -62.69
C ASP A 201 -3.83 61.76 -61.34
N GLY A 202 -2.98 61.77 -60.30
CA GLY A 202 -3.36 61.28 -58.97
C GLY A 202 -4.31 62.25 -58.26
N ASP A 203 -5.57 61.83 -58.04
CA ASP A 203 -6.44 62.47 -57.06
C ASP A 203 -5.88 62.16 -55.65
N PRO A 204 -5.46 63.16 -54.85
CA PRO A 204 -4.79 62.93 -53.57
C PRO A 204 -5.63 62.15 -52.54
N LYS A 205 -6.94 62.01 -52.76
CA LYS A 205 -7.80 61.11 -51.94
C LYS A 205 -7.51 59.63 -52.14
N VAL A 206 -6.98 59.23 -53.31
CA VAL A 206 -6.76 57.81 -53.64
C VAL A 206 -5.49 57.28 -52.95
N GLU A 207 -4.42 58.08 -52.89
CA GLU A 207 -3.21 57.74 -52.14
C GLU A 207 -3.49 57.58 -50.64
N GLU A 208 -4.21 58.52 -50.02
CA GLU A 208 -4.58 58.44 -48.60
C GLU A 208 -5.40 57.17 -48.27
N THR A 209 -6.29 56.74 -49.18
CA THR A 209 -7.01 55.46 -49.00
C THR A 209 -6.12 54.23 -49.16
N ASN A 210 -5.14 54.26 -50.06
CA ASN A 210 -4.22 53.15 -50.29
C ASN A 210 -3.23 52.98 -49.11
N ASP A 211 -2.69 54.06 -48.58
CA ASP A 211 -1.81 54.04 -47.40
C ASP A 211 -2.55 53.50 -46.16
N ARG A 212 -3.82 53.88 -46.00
CA ARG A 212 -4.66 53.38 -44.90
C ARG A 212 -4.97 51.89 -45.01
N LEU A 213 -5.16 51.37 -46.23
CA LEU A 213 -5.29 49.93 -46.50
C LEU A 213 -3.97 49.18 -46.24
N LEU A 214 -2.84 49.75 -46.67
CA LEU A 214 -1.50 49.21 -46.41
C LEU A 214 -1.18 49.10 -44.91
N ALA A 215 -1.56 50.12 -44.13
CA ALA A 215 -1.40 50.12 -42.68
C ALA A 215 -2.27 49.02 -42.02
N ALA A 216 -3.52 48.85 -42.46
CA ALA A 216 -4.42 47.81 -41.97
C ALA A 216 -3.88 46.40 -42.27
N LEU A 217 -3.48 46.14 -43.52
CA LEU A 217 -2.88 44.87 -43.94
C LEU A 217 -1.58 44.54 -43.19
N LYS A 218 -0.77 45.56 -42.85
CA LYS A 218 0.45 45.37 -42.06
C LYS A 218 0.14 44.98 -40.60
N ALA A 219 -0.87 45.60 -39.99
CA ALA A 219 -1.31 45.25 -38.64
C ALA A 219 -1.93 43.84 -38.58
N GLU A 220 -2.75 43.48 -39.57
CA GLU A 220 -3.32 42.13 -39.71
C GLU A 220 -2.23 41.07 -39.89
N LYS A 221 -1.20 41.36 -40.70
CA LYS A 221 -0.03 40.49 -40.85
C LYS A 221 0.70 40.28 -39.51
N GLU A 222 0.98 41.35 -38.76
CA GLU A 222 1.70 41.27 -37.48
C GLU A 222 0.89 40.47 -36.44
N GLN A 223 -0.43 40.62 -36.43
CA GLN A 223 -1.33 39.81 -35.61
C GLN A 223 -1.27 38.31 -35.99
N LEU A 224 -1.33 37.98 -37.29
CA LEU A 224 -1.23 36.60 -37.78
C LEU A 224 0.14 35.96 -37.45
N GLU A 225 1.24 36.72 -37.56
CA GLU A 225 2.57 36.23 -37.18
C GLU A 225 2.65 35.92 -35.66
N SER A 226 2.05 36.75 -34.80
CA SER A 226 1.95 36.50 -33.36
C SER A 226 1.12 35.24 -33.05
N SER A 227 -0.07 35.14 -33.64
CA SER A 227 -0.95 33.96 -33.55
C SER A 227 -0.24 32.66 -33.92
N LEU A 228 0.49 32.67 -35.04
CA LEU A 228 1.29 31.54 -35.51
C LEU A 228 2.37 31.11 -34.51
N THR A 229 3.09 32.05 -33.90
CA THR A 229 4.11 31.68 -32.88
C THR A 229 3.49 31.01 -31.65
N THR A 230 2.30 31.45 -31.25
CA THR A 230 1.55 30.87 -30.12
C THR A 230 1.10 29.44 -30.45
N GLU A 231 0.51 29.21 -31.62
CA GLU A 231 0.10 27.88 -32.09
C GLU A 231 1.26 26.89 -32.21
N LYS A 232 2.42 27.35 -32.70
CA LYS A 232 3.64 26.54 -32.72
C LYS A 232 4.08 26.10 -31.32
N MET A 233 3.96 27.00 -30.33
CA MET A 233 4.29 26.68 -28.93
C MET A 233 3.29 25.68 -28.32
N GLN A 234 1.98 25.86 -28.57
CA GLN A 234 0.96 24.91 -28.14
C GLN A 234 1.14 23.53 -28.79
N THR A 235 1.42 23.48 -30.10
CA THR A 235 1.72 22.26 -30.85
C THR A 235 2.94 21.51 -30.28
N LEU A 236 4.00 22.23 -29.90
CA LEU A 236 5.16 21.62 -29.25
C LEU A 236 4.83 21.06 -27.87
N LYS A 237 4.03 21.79 -27.08
CA LYS A 237 3.56 21.34 -25.76
C LYS A 237 2.72 20.07 -25.88
N LEU A 238 1.73 20.04 -26.78
CA LEU A 238 0.89 18.87 -27.03
C LEU A 238 1.70 17.66 -27.52
N LYS A 239 2.74 17.88 -28.33
CA LYS A 239 3.67 16.80 -28.72
C LYS A 239 4.47 16.25 -27.54
N GLN A 240 4.91 17.09 -26.61
CA GLN A 240 5.56 16.63 -25.38
C GLN A 240 4.59 15.84 -24.50
N GLU A 241 3.39 16.37 -24.27
CA GLU A 241 2.34 15.69 -23.49
C GLU A 241 1.94 14.33 -24.11
N LEU A 242 1.95 14.23 -25.45
CA LEU A 242 1.72 12.98 -26.18
C LEU A 242 2.86 11.97 -25.96
N MET A 243 4.14 12.37 -26.09
CA MET A 243 5.29 11.48 -25.82
C MET A 243 5.31 11.02 -24.35
N ASP A 244 4.97 11.90 -23.42
CA ASP A 244 4.84 11.56 -22.00
C ASP A 244 3.66 10.61 -21.76
N ALA A 245 2.58 10.71 -22.54
CA ALA A 245 1.44 9.79 -22.46
C ALA A 245 1.77 8.42 -23.06
N GLU A 246 2.48 8.38 -24.19
CA GLU A 246 2.95 7.15 -24.84
C GLU A 246 3.92 6.38 -23.93
N THR A 247 4.92 7.05 -23.35
CA THR A 247 5.87 6.43 -22.40
C THR A 247 5.14 5.84 -21.18
N ARG A 248 4.28 6.62 -20.51
CA ARG A 248 3.42 6.12 -19.40
C ARG A 248 2.60 4.90 -19.81
N ASN A 249 2.04 4.89 -21.02
CA ASN A 249 1.26 3.76 -21.53
C ASN A 249 2.15 2.51 -21.69
N THR A 250 3.37 2.65 -22.22
CA THR A 250 4.31 1.50 -22.29
C THR A 250 4.70 0.94 -20.92
N ASP A 251 4.81 1.79 -19.88
CA ASP A 251 5.14 1.35 -18.53
C ASP A 251 3.96 0.67 -17.83
N LEU A 252 2.75 1.23 -17.96
CA LEU A 252 1.51 0.57 -17.52
C LEU A 252 1.30 -0.80 -18.19
N TYR A 253 1.67 -0.95 -19.46
CA TYR A 253 1.66 -2.25 -20.13
C TYR A 253 2.66 -3.24 -19.51
N LYS A 254 3.85 -2.81 -19.09
CA LYS A 254 4.83 -3.67 -18.39
C LYS A 254 4.32 -4.08 -17.01
N GLU A 255 3.78 -3.13 -16.24
CA GLU A 255 3.16 -3.39 -14.94
C GLU A 255 2.02 -4.41 -15.06
N LEU A 256 1.13 -4.23 -16.04
CA LEU A 256 0.01 -5.16 -16.31
C LEU A 256 0.48 -6.59 -16.60
N GLN A 257 1.58 -6.77 -17.36
CA GLN A 257 2.14 -8.11 -17.61
C GLN A 257 2.79 -8.70 -16.36
N SER A 258 3.45 -7.88 -15.54
CA SER A 258 4.01 -8.30 -14.25
C SER A 258 2.91 -8.80 -13.30
N VAL A 259 1.83 -8.03 -13.13
CA VAL A 259 0.67 -8.39 -12.30
C VAL A 259 -0.02 -9.66 -12.83
N ARG A 260 -0.14 -9.84 -14.16
CA ARG A 260 -0.64 -11.09 -14.74
C ARG A 260 0.24 -12.29 -14.42
N GLY A 261 1.56 -12.13 -14.44
CA GLY A 261 2.51 -13.17 -14.03
C GLY A 261 2.36 -13.55 -12.55
N GLN A 262 2.25 -12.55 -11.67
CA GLN A 262 2.01 -12.76 -10.24
C GLN A 262 0.67 -13.48 -9.99
N LEU A 263 -0.41 -13.07 -10.68
CA LEU A 263 -1.71 -13.70 -10.58
C LEU A 263 -1.68 -15.18 -10.99
N ALA A 264 -0.99 -15.53 -12.07
CA ALA A 264 -0.83 -16.91 -12.51
C ALA A 264 -0.02 -17.76 -11.52
N ALA A 265 1.00 -17.17 -10.88
CA ALA A 265 1.78 -17.83 -9.82
C ALA A 265 0.93 -18.10 -8.56
N GLU A 266 0.16 -17.13 -8.09
CA GLU A 266 -0.72 -17.31 -6.93
C GLU A 266 -1.92 -18.21 -7.24
N GLN A 267 -2.47 -18.21 -8.46
CA GLN A 267 -3.47 -19.20 -8.88
C GLN A 267 -2.91 -20.63 -8.79
N SER A 268 -1.66 -20.83 -9.25
CA SER A 268 -0.97 -22.13 -9.16
C SER A 268 -0.69 -22.53 -7.70
N ARG A 269 -0.39 -21.54 -6.83
CA ARG A 269 -0.16 -21.74 -5.39
C ARG A 269 -1.46 -22.11 -4.66
N CYS A 270 -2.56 -21.43 -4.94
CA CYS A 270 -3.89 -21.74 -4.41
C CYS A 270 -4.33 -23.14 -4.81
N PHE A 271 -4.22 -23.52 -6.09
CA PHE A 271 -4.55 -24.87 -6.54
C PHE A 271 -3.75 -25.95 -5.80
N LYS A 272 -2.45 -25.73 -5.56
CA LYS A 272 -1.64 -26.67 -4.77
C LYS A 272 -2.13 -26.77 -3.33
N LEU A 273 -2.45 -25.65 -2.68
CA LEU A 273 -2.99 -25.63 -1.31
C LEU A 273 -4.37 -26.31 -1.22
N GLU A 274 -5.21 -26.20 -2.25
CA GLU A 274 -6.50 -26.91 -2.32
C GLU A 274 -6.31 -28.44 -2.36
N VAL A 275 -5.31 -28.92 -3.12
CA VAL A 275 -4.93 -30.35 -3.13
C VAL A 275 -4.40 -30.79 -1.76
N ASP A 276 -3.47 -30.04 -1.16
CA ASP A 276 -2.92 -30.34 0.16
C ASP A 276 -4.02 -30.40 1.25
N VAL A 277 -4.99 -29.47 1.20
CA VAL A 277 -6.16 -29.45 2.09
C VAL A 277 -7.09 -30.64 1.85
N ALA A 278 -7.29 -31.07 0.61
CA ALA A 278 -8.07 -32.27 0.29
C ALA A 278 -7.41 -33.55 0.84
N GLU A 279 -6.09 -33.70 0.70
CA GLU A 279 -5.34 -34.81 1.29
C GLU A 279 -5.44 -34.82 2.83
N LEU A 280 -5.29 -33.67 3.47
CA LEU A 280 -5.39 -33.56 4.93
C LEU A 280 -6.79 -33.94 5.44
N ARG A 281 -7.85 -33.53 4.73
CA ARG A 281 -9.23 -33.96 5.04
C ARG A 281 -9.42 -35.47 4.90
N GLN A 282 -8.85 -36.08 3.85
CA GLN A 282 -8.88 -37.54 3.69
C GLN A 282 -8.16 -38.26 4.85
N LYS A 283 -6.94 -37.80 5.19
CA LYS A 283 -6.14 -38.33 6.31
C LYS A 283 -6.90 -38.22 7.65
N GLN A 284 -7.58 -37.09 7.88
CA GLN A 284 -8.43 -36.89 9.07
C GLN A 284 -9.60 -37.88 9.10
N GLN A 285 -10.31 -38.07 7.98
CA GLN A 285 -11.40 -39.06 7.91
C GLN A 285 -10.90 -40.49 8.19
N THR A 286 -9.71 -40.87 7.69
CA THR A 286 -9.10 -42.18 7.99
C THR A 286 -8.73 -42.32 9.47
N MET A 287 -8.19 -41.26 10.09
CA MET A 287 -7.88 -41.23 11.52
C MET A 287 -9.14 -41.43 12.37
N ASP A 288 -10.24 -40.75 12.04
CA ASP A 288 -11.53 -40.89 12.73
C ASP A 288 -12.11 -42.31 12.62
N THR A 289 -11.89 -43.02 11.49
CA THR A 289 -12.29 -44.43 11.36
C THR A 289 -11.43 -45.36 12.20
N LEU A 290 -10.11 -45.18 12.20
CA LEU A 290 -9.18 -45.99 13.01
C LEU A 290 -9.42 -45.79 14.51
N GLN A 291 -9.77 -44.58 14.94
CA GLN A 291 -10.12 -44.31 16.34
C GLN A 291 -11.39 -45.08 16.76
N LYS A 292 -12.42 -45.13 15.92
CA LYS A 292 -13.64 -45.91 16.19
C LYS A 292 -13.37 -47.42 16.25
N GLU A 293 -12.53 -47.94 15.35
CA GLU A 293 -12.10 -49.35 15.39
C GLU A 293 -11.32 -49.66 16.66
N LEU A 294 -10.41 -48.78 17.08
CA LEU A 294 -9.65 -48.92 18.32
C LEU A 294 -10.56 -48.94 19.55
N GLU A 295 -11.57 -48.07 19.63
CA GLU A 295 -12.56 -48.09 20.70
C GLU A 295 -13.37 -49.40 20.75
N ILE A 296 -13.75 -49.95 19.60
CA ILE A 296 -14.44 -51.25 19.51
C ILE A 296 -13.53 -52.38 20.01
N LEU A 297 -12.27 -52.42 19.56
CA LEU A 297 -11.30 -53.42 19.98
C LEU A 297 -10.99 -53.34 21.49
N GLN A 298 -10.91 -52.13 22.05
CA GLN A 298 -10.75 -51.94 23.50
C GLN A 298 -11.95 -52.48 24.30
N ARG A 299 -13.19 -52.27 23.83
CA ARG A 299 -14.40 -52.83 24.44
C ARG A 299 -14.47 -54.36 24.32
N GLN A 300 -14.07 -54.92 23.18
CA GLN A 300 -14.00 -56.39 23.00
C GLN A 300 -12.94 -57.01 23.92
N LYS A 301 -11.78 -56.37 24.05
CA LYS A 301 -10.71 -56.80 24.95
C LYS A 301 -11.17 -56.81 26.41
N SER A 302 -11.78 -55.73 26.91
CA SER A 302 -12.22 -55.65 28.32
C SER A 302 -13.33 -56.66 28.62
N ALA A 303 -14.27 -56.88 27.70
CA ALA A 303 -15.29 -57.91 27.82
C ALA A 303 -14.69 -59.33 27.87
N SER A 304 -13.69 -59.62 27.04
CA SER A 304 -12.96 -60.90 27.03
C SER A 304 -12.18 -61.13 28.33
N GLU A 305 -11.49 -60.11 28.83
CA GLU A 305 -10.78 -60.15 30.12
C GLU A 305 -11.73 -60.39 31.30
N GLN A 306 -12.88 -59.71 31.33
CA GLN A 306 -13.93 -59.96 32.33
C GLN A 306 -14.51 -61.37 32.24
N ALA A 307 -14.78 -61.87 31.02
CA ALA A 307 -15.26 -63.24 30.81
C ALA A 307 -14.24 -64.27 31.32
N ALA A 308 -12.95 -64.10 31.02
CA ALA A 308 -11.87 -64.97 31.48
C ALA A 308 -11.71 -64.96 33.01
N LEU A 309 -11.84 -63.80 33.66
CA LEU A 309 -11.85 -63.68 35.13
C LEU A 309 -13.05 -64.43 35.74
N SER A 310 -14.25 -64.25 35.17
CA SER A 310 -15.47 -64.93 35.65
C SER A 310 -15.37 -66.47 35.51
N ALA A 311 -14.74 -66.96 34.43
CA ALA A 311 -14.52 -68.39 34.21
C ALA A 311 -13.54 -68.99 35.22
N LYS A 312 -12.43 -68.30 35.51
CA LYS A 312 -11.48 -68.71 36.57
C LYS A 312 -12.15 -68.75 37.94
N GLN A 313 -12.99 -67.76 38.26
CA GLN A 313 -13.71 -67.73 39.53
C GLN A 313 -14.69 -68.91 39.66
N ARG A 314 -15.44 -69.25 38.59
CA ARG A 314 -16.31 -70.43 38.54
C ARG A 314 -15.56 -71.74 38.72
N GLN A 315 -14.37 -71.88 38.13
CA GLN A 315 -13.51 -73.05 38.32
C GLN A 315 -13.03 -73.16 39.78
N SER A 316 -12.66 -72.04 40.41
CA SER A 316 -12.26 -72.02 41.83
C SER A 316 -13.40 -72.37 42.79
N SER A 317 -14.65 -71.99 42.48
CA SER A 317 -15.82 -72.32 43.29
C SER A 317 -16.37 -73.75 43.06
N SER A 318 -15.97 -74.40 41.96
CA SER A 318 -16.45 -75.75 41.60
C SER A 318 -15.54 -76.87 42.09
N GLY A 319 -14.50 -76.56 42.88
CA GLY A 319 -13.50 -77.50 43.39
C GLY A 319 -13.94 -78.40 44.55
N VAL A 320 -15.25 -78.48 44.84
CA VAL A 320 -15.80 -79.33 45.92
C VAL A 320 -16.92 -80.21 45.37
N TRP A 321 -16.54 -81.30 44.70
CA TRP A 321 -17.42 -82.44 44.48
C TRP A 321 -16.71 -83.70 44.97
N GLY A 322 -17.21 -84.24 46.09
CA GLY A 322 -16.66 -85.42 46.74
C GLY A 322 -17.00 -86.70 45.98
N TRP A 323 -16.05 -87.65 46.01
CA TRP A 323 -16.25 -89.00 45.49
C TRP A 323 -17.26 -89.77 46.33
N LEU A 324 -18.29 -90.35 45.68
CA LEU A 324 -19.03 -91.49 46.21
C LEU A 324 -19.30 -92.49 45.09
N ALA A 325 -18.65 -93.65 45.18
CA ALA A 325 -18.90 -94.79 44.32
C ALA A 325 -20.04 -95.66 44.90
N GLY A 326 -20.82 -96.32 44.04
CA GLY A 326 -21.87 -97.26 44.42
C GLY A 326 -22.36 -98.05 43.20
N THR A 327 -22.39 -99.37 43.30
CA THR A 327 -22.53 -100.34 42.18
C THR A 327 -23.98 -100.71 41.82
N PRO A 328 -24.25 -101.24 40.61
CA PRO A 328 -25.58 -101.62 40.13
C PRO A 328 -26.04 -103.01 40.64
N PRO A 329 -27.37 -103.28 40.64
CA PRO A 329 -27.99 -104.25 39.69
C PRO A 329 -29.39 -103.75 39.22
N SER A 330 -30.22 -104.41 38.39
CA SER A 330 -30.21 -105.64 37.55
C SER A 330 -31.26 -105.52 36.42
N GLU A 331 -31.37 -106.52 35.52
CA GLU A 331 -32.49 -106.71 34.59
C GLU A 331 -33.74 -107.28 35.29
N GLU A 332 -34.94 -107.02 34.73
CA GLU A 332 -36.04 -108.00 34.77
C GLU A 332 -36.87 -107.92 33.48
N VAL A 333 -37.07 -109.08 32.83
CA VAL A 333 -37.88 -109.28 31.62
C VAL A 333 -39.15 -110.03 32.03
N GLY A 334 -40.33 -109.60 31.56
CA GLY A 334 -41.60 -110.27 31.85
C GLY A 334 -42.63 -110.10 30.74
N ASN A 335 -42.87 -111.16 29.97
CA ASN A 335 -43.80 -111.20 28.83
C ASN A 335 -45.27 -111.37 29.25
N ALA A 336 -46.18 -110.81 28.44
CA ALA A 336 -47.33 -111.53 27.87
C ALA A 336 -47.82 -110.82 26.60
#